data_AF-A0A0Q6QHH5-F1
#
_entry.id   AF-A0A0Q6QHH5-F1
#
_cell.length_a   1.000
_cell.length_b   1.000
_cell.length_c   1.000
_cell.angle_alpha   90.00
_cell.angle_beta   90.00
_cell.angle_gamma   90.00
#
_symmetry.space_group_name_H-M   'P 1'
#
loop_
_entity.id
_entity.type
_entity.pdbx_description
1 polymer ?
#
loop_
_entity_poly.entity_id
_entity_poly.type
_entity_poly.pdbx_seq_one_letter_code
_entity_poly.pdbx_strand_id
1 'polypeptide(L)'
;MSARTCGIHNAGDGLAEMLTAGRERLYLRRFYDRHAFNPEAIGPADLDRYADDFSAAGAMRAGFEIYRAFDQDVIDNRAKLERSGKLQVPVLALGGEASFFPSTAAEMVGEFVEQVQTAAIPRCGHWIPEENPKALIEHIMQFTGRS
;
A
#
# COMPACT_ATOMS: atom_id res chain seq x y z
N MET A 1 -11.78 4.61 -4.50
CA MET A 1 -11.06 4.67 -5.80
C MET A 1 -11.76 3.75 -6.79
N SER A 2 -11.79 4.09 -8.08
CA SER A 2 -12.27 3.20 -9.15
C SER A 2 -11.07 2.59 -9.88
N ALA A 3 -11.18 1.40 -10.47
CA ALA A 3 -10.08 0.84 -11.26
C ALA A 3 -9.61 1.76 -12.41
N ARG A 4 -10.46 2.70 -12.85
CA ARG A 4 -10.10 3.74 -13.85
C ARG A 4 -9.00 4.71 -13.38
N THR A 5 -8.79 4.86 -12.07
CA THR A 5 -7.72 5.73 -11.53
C THR A 5 -6.34 5.07 -11.50
N CYS A 6 -6.23 3.77 -11.82
CA CYS A 6 -4.96 3.03 -11.72
C CYS A 6 -4.13 3.03 -13.02
N GLY A 7 -4.53 3.84 -14.01
CA GLY A 7 -3.77 4.09 -15.23
C GLY A 7 -3.40 2.81 -15.96
N ILE A 8 -2.13 2.70 -16.39
CA ILE A 8 -1.65 1.55 -17.15
C ILE A 8 -1.68 0.24 -16.35
N HIS A 9 -1.66 0.27 -15.00
CA HIS A 9 -1.63 -0.96 -14.19
C HIS A 9 -2.93 -1.76 -14.25
N ASN A 10 -4.05 -1.10 -14.52
CA ASN A 10 -5.36 -1.75 -14.67
C ASN A 10 -5.65 -2.18 -16.12
N ALA A 11 -4.78 -1.86 -17.08
CA ALA A 11 -4.97 -2.29 -18.46
C ALA A 11 -4.82 -3.83 -18.55
N GLY A 12 -5.89 -4.52 -18.97
CA GLY A 12 -5.95 -5.99 -19.07
C GLY A 12 -5.32 -6.57 -20.35
N ASP A 13 -4.71 -5.72 -21.17
CA ASP A 13 -4.11 -6.07 -22.47
C ASP A 13 -2.60 -6.36 -22.38
N GLY A 14 -2.04 -6.39 -21.17
CA GLY A 14 -0.62 -6.62 -20.95
C GLY A 14 0.27 -5.40 -21.14
N LEU A 15 -0.30 -4.20 -21.31
CA LEU A 15 0.46 -2.97 -21.57
C LEU A 15 1.47 -2.65 -20.46
N ALA A 16 1.10 -2.83 -19.20
CA ALA A 16 1.99 -2.55 -18.07
C ALA A 16 3.21 -3.50 -18.06
N GLU A 17 3.00 -4.78 -18.32
CA GLU A 17 4.05 -5.78 -18.45
C GLU A 17 4.98 -5.43 -19.62
N MET A 18 4.44 -5.07 -20.78
CA MET A 18 5.24 -4.67 -21.94
C MET A 18 6.10 -3.43 -21.67
N LEU A 19 5.56 -2.43 -20.96
CA LEU A 19 6.28 -1.19 -20.67
C LEU A 19 7.37 -1.36 -19.60
N THR A 20 7.23 -2.37 -18.73
CA THR A 20 8.14 -2.59 -17.60
C THR A 20 9.15 -3.71 -17.82
N ALA A 21 8.92 -4.61 -18.79
CA ALA A 21 9.82 -5.71 -19.11
C ALA A 21 11.26 -5.23 -19.38
N GLY A 22 12.22 -5.79 -18.64
CA GLY A 22 13.64 -5.44 -18.69
C GLY A 22 13.97 -4.05 -18.11
N ARG A 23 13.00 -3.40 -17.46
CA ARG A 23 13.11 -2.07 -16.84
C ARG A 23 12.51 -2.06 -15.43
N GLU A 24 12.35 -3.23 -14.81
CA GLU A 24 11.70 -3.44 -13.53
C GLU A 24 12.32 -2.56 -12.46
N ARG A 25 13.67 -2.58 -12.36
CA ARG A 25 14.41 -1.72 -11.42
C ARG A 25 14.11 -0.23 -11.60
N LEU A 26 14.13 0.26 -12.83
CA LEU A 26 13.88 1.68 -13.13
C LEU A 26 12.44 2.06 -12.82
N TYR A 27 11.50 1.20 -13.21
CA TYR A 27 10.08 1.37 -12.94
C TYR A 27 9.82 1.40 -11.42
N LEU A 28 10.34 0.44 -10.67
CA LEU A 28 10.20 0.36 -9.22
C LEU A 28 10.84 1.56 -8.53
N ARG A 29 12.05 1.97 -8.93
CA ARG A 29 12.68 3.20 -8.42
C ARG A 29 11.74 4.40 -8.55
N ARG A 30 11.19 4.60 -9.74
CA ARG A 30 10.30 5.74 -10.00
C ARG A 30 8.99 5.62 -9.23
N PHE A 31 8.46 4.40 -9.10
CA PHE A 31 7.23 4.12 -8.37
C PHE A 31 7.42 4.40 -6.88
N TYR A 32 8.48 3.88 -6.27
CA TYR A 32 8.78 4.07 -4.85
C TYR A 32 9.07 5.54 -4.51
N ASP A 33 9.94 6.20 -5.28
CA ASP A 33 10.31 7.61 -5.06
C ASP A 33 9.10 8.55 -5.09
N ARG A 34 8.14 8.31 -5.99
CA ARG A 34 6.94 9.16 -6.12
C ARG A 34 6.07 9.13 -4.86
N HIS A 35 6.13 8.05 -4.10
CA HIS A 35 5.27 7.81 -2.93
C HIS A 35 6.02 7.93 -1.59
N ALA A 36 7.34 8.12 -1.62
CA ALA A 36 8.16 8.31 -0.42
C ALA A 36 8.18 9.78 0.02
N PHE A 37 8.27 10.02 1.33
CA PHE A 37 8.72 11.31 1.87
C PHE A 37 10.24 11.44 1.74
N ASN A 38 10.98 10.38 2.07
CA ASN A 38 12.42 10.27 1.89
C ASN A 38 12.76 9.21 0.82
N PRO A 39 13.06 9.61 -0.43
CA PRO A 39 13.44 8.66 -1.49
C PRO A 39 14.72 7.87 -1.21
N GLU A 40 15.55 8.30 -0.26
CA GLU A 40 16.77 7.56 0.14
C GLU A 40 16.48 6.45 1.16
N ALA A 41 15.26 6.38 1.70
CA ALA A 41 14.86 5.34 2.65
C ALA A 41 14.88 3.93 2.04
N ILE A 42 14.60 3.82 0.74
CA ILE A 42 14.80 2.59 -0.03
C ILE A 42 16.16 2.74 -0.73
N GLY A 43 17.19 2.19 -0.09
CA GLY A 43 18.56 2.28 -0.58
C GLY A 43 18.79 1.48 -1.87
N PRO A 44 19.95 1.65 -2.54
CA PRO A 44 20.27 0.91 -3.76
C PRO A 44 20.19 -0.60 -3.61
N ALA A 45 20.64 -1.13 -2.47
CA ALA A 45 20.65 -2.56 -2.16
C ALA A 45 19.24 -3.12 -1.94
N ASP A 46 18.37 -2.41 -1.22
CA ASP A 46 16.98 -2.81 -1.04
C ASP A 46 16.22 -2.74 -2.36
N LEU A 47 16.47 -1.71 -3.16
CA LEU A 47 15.91 -1.61 -4.51
C LEU A 47 16.42 -2.74 -5.42
N ASP A 48 17.68 -3.16 -5.30
CA ASP A 48 18.23 -4.29 -6.07
C ASP A 48 17.49 -5.57 -5.69
N ARG A 49 17.30 -5.79 -4.38
CA ARG A 49 16.53 -6.92 -3.87
C ARG A 49 15.10 -6.93 -4.38
N TYR A 50 14.39 -5.81 -4.32
CA TYR A 50 13.02 -5.70 -4.84
C TYR A 50 12.98 -5.89 -6.36
N ALA A 51 13.93 -5.33 -7.11
CA ALA A 51 14.01 -5.51 -8.55
C ALA A 51 14.25 -6.96 -8.94
N ASP A 52 15.12 -7.68 -8.24
CA ASP A 52 15.35 -9.11 -8.47
C ASP A 52 14.07 -9.93 -8.27
N ASP A 53 13.35 -9.68 -7.16
CA ASP A 53 12.11 -10.38 -6.84
C ASP A 53 11.01 -10.08 -7.89
N PHE A 54 10.88 -8.83 -8.36
CA PHE A 54 9.91 -8.45 -9.40
C PHE A 54 10.33 -8.84 -10.83
N SER A 55 11.61 -9.11 -11.07
CA SER A 55 12.11 -9.59 -12.37
C SER A 55 11.87 -11.09 -12.57
N ALA A 56 11.44 -11.81 -11.54
CA ALA A 56 11.04 -13.20 -11.67
C ALA A 56 9.86 -13.35 -12.66
N ALA A 57 9.83 -14.47 -13.38
CA ALA A 57 8.82 -14.71 -14.41
C ALA A 57 7.40 -14.58 -13.85
N GLY A 58 6.64 -13.62 -14.35
CA GLY A 58 5.26 -13.35 -13.94
C GLY A 58 5.09 -12.48 -12.69
N ALA A 59 6.18 -12.09 -12.00
CA ALA A 59 6.08 -11.30 -10.77
C ALA A 59 5.51 -9.88 -11.01
N MET A 60 5.97 -9.17 -12.04
CA MET A 60 5.37 -7.90 -12.46
C MET A 60 3.87 -8.04 -12.79
N ARG A 61 3.50 -9.09 -13.54
CA ARG A 61 2.11 -9.38 -13.86
C ARG A 61 1.29 -9.56 -12.57
N ALA A 62 1.77 -10.38 -11.64
CA ALA A 62 1.10 -10.61 -10.37
C ALA A 62 0.90 -9.31 -9.58
N GLY A 63 1.88 -8.41 -9.58
CA GLY A 63 1.75 -7.08 -9.00
C GLY A 63 0.66 -6.23 -9.68
N PHE A 64 0.52 -6.32 -11.00
CA PHE A 64 -0.52 -5.60 -11.75
C PHE A 64 -1.92 -6.21 -11.62
N GLU A 65 -2.04 -7.52 -11.45
CA GLU A 65 -3.35 -8.19 -11.25
C GLU A 65 -4.09 -7.66 -10.02
N ILE A 66 -3.39 -7.17 -8.99
CA ILE A 66 -4.01 -6.51 -7.83
C ILE A 66 -4.84 -5.30 -8.27
N TYR A 67 -4.32 -4.47 -9.19
CA TYR A 67 -5.05 -3.31 -9.71
C TYR A 67 -6.23 -3.72 -10.58
N ARG A 68 -6.08 -4.82 -11.35
CA ARG A 68 -7.15 -5.41 -12.18
C ARG A 68 -8.31 -5.97 -11.34
N ALA A 69 -8.01 -6.39 -10.12
CA ALA A 69 -9.01 -6.93 -9.19
C ALA A 69 -9.81 -5.86 -8.44
N PHE A 70 -9.39 -4.58 -8.44
CA PHE A 70 -10.01 -3.53 -7.61
C PHE A 70 -11.54 -3.39 -7.76
N ASP A 71 -12.07 -3.47 -8.98
CA ASP A 71 -13.52 -3.36 -9.18
C ASP A 71 -14.27 -4.55 -8.56
N GLN A 72 -13.67 -5.76 -8.58
CA GLN A 72 -14.23 -6.93 -7.90
C GLN A 72 -14.06 -6.83 -6.38
N ASP A 73 -12.91 -6.36 -5.89
CA ASP A 73 -12.68 -6.15 -4.45
C ASP A 73 -13.71 -5.20 -3.85
N VAL A 74 -14.13 -4.15 -4.58
CA VAL A 74 -15.19 -3.23 -4.14
C VAL A 74 -16.53 -3.98 -3.95
N ILE A 75 -16.89 -4.87 -4.87
CA ILE A 75 -18.11 -5.67 -4.79
C ILE A 75 -18.03 -6.61 -3.58
N ASP A 76 -16.92 -7.34 -3.45
CA ASP A 76 -16.74 -8.35 -2.42
C ASP A 76 -16.68 -7.74 -1.02
N ASN A 77 -15.98 -6.61 -0.87
CA ASN A 77 -15.90 -5.90 0.41
C ASN A 77 -17.25 -5.34 0.86
N ARG A 78 -18.07 -4.81 -0.06
CA ARG A 78 -19.44 -4.36 0.26
C ARG A 78 -20.34 -5.52 0.64
N ALA A 79 -20.35 -6.59 -0.14
CA ALA A 79 -21.14 -7.77 0.18
C ALA A 79 -20.71 -8.40 1.52
N LYS A 80 -19.42 -8.37 1.84
CA LYS A 80 -18.89 -8.84 3.12
C LYS A 80 -19.36 -7.96 4.29
N LEU A 81 -19.31 -6.65 4.13
CA LEU A 81 -19.79 -5.66 5.10
C LEU A 81 -21.30 -5.81 5.34
N GLU A 82 -22.11 -5.94 4.29
CA GLU A 82 -23.56 -6.16 4.39
C GLU A 82 -23.89 -7.46 5.12
N ARG A 83 -23.16 -8.55 4.81
CA ARG A 83 -23.41 -9.86 5.41
C ARG A 83 -22.96 -9.97 6.87
N SER A 84 -21.81 -9.38 7.19
CA SER A 84 -21.11 -9.63 8.47
C SER A 84 -21.12 -8.44 9.42
N GLY A 85 -21.55 -7.27 8.96
CA GLY A 85 -21.37 -6.00 9.66
C GLY A 85 -19.89 -5.58 9.73
N LYS A 86 -19.65 -4.50 10.48
CA LYS A 86 -18.30 -3.98 10.73
C LYS A 86 -17.49 -4.88 11.65
N LEU A 87 -16.16 -4.81 11.52
CA LEU A 87 -15.21 -5.44 12.43
C LEU A 87 -15.34 -4.87 13.84
N GLN A 88 -15.46 -5.77 14.81
CA GLN A 88 -15.63 -5.44 16.23
C GLN A 88 -14.32 -5.51 17.02
N VAL A 89 -13.26 -6.05 16.43
CA VAL A 89 -11.94 -6.09 17.04
C VAL A 89 -11.29 -4.70 17.00
N PRO A 90 -10.47 -4.33 18.00
CA PRO A 90 -9.67 -3.12 17.92
C PRO A 90 -8.76 -3.14 16.69
N VAL A 91 -8.69 -2.03 15.96
CA VAL A 91 -7.82 -1.86 14.79
C VAL A 91 -6.93 -0.64 14.97
N LEU A 92 -5.66 -0.80 14.65
CA LEU A 92 -4.72 0.30 14.45
C LEU A 92 -4.53 0.52 12.95
N ALA A 93 -4.84 1.73 12.48
CA ALA A 93 -4.54 2.16 11.13
C ALA A 93 -3.41 3.19 11.14
N LEU A 94 -2.33 2.90 10.42
CA LEU A 94 -1.17 3.77 10.28
C LEU A 94 -0.99 4.19 8.82
N GLY A 95 -0.57 5.43 8.62
CA GLY A 95 -0.11 5.91 7.32
C GLY A 95 0.86 7.06 7.47
N GLY A 96 1.66 7.34 6.44
CA GLY A 96 2.61 8.45 6.50
C GLY A 96 1.91 9.80 6.47
N GLU A 97 2.44 10.76 7.22
CA GLU A 97 2.01 12.16 7.24
C GLU A 97 2.05 12.82 5.84
N ALA A 98 3.00 12.45 4.99
CA ALA A 98 3.15 12.98 3.64
C ALA A 98 2.39 12.16 2.57
N SER A 99 1.41 11.36 2.98
CA SER A 99 0.56 10.56 2.08
C SER A 99 -0.88 11.08 2.06
N PHE A 100 -1.77 10.41 1.32
CA PHE A 100 -3.22 10.71 1.36
C PHE A 100 -3.90 10.24 2.65
N PHE A 101 -3.19 9.51 3.51
CA PHE A 101 -3.75 8.91 4.71
C PHE A 101 -4.34 9.94 5.69
N PRO A 102 -3.67 11.04 6.07
CA PRO A 102 -4.20 11.94 7.09
C PRO A 102 -5.54 12.59 6.74
N SER A 103 -5.83 12.77 5.45
CA SER A 103 -7.08 13.39 4.99
C SER A 103 -8.25 12.41 4.83
N THR A 104 -8.02 11.10 4.85
CA THR A 104 -9.05 10.11 4.48
C THR A 104 -9.15 8.91 5.42
N ALA A 105 -8.12 8.63 6.23
CA ALA A 105 -7.99 7.38 6.96
C ALA A 105 -9.11 7.10 7.97
N ALA A 106 -9.47 8.09 8.79
CA ALA A 106 -10.46 7.88 9.85
C ALA A 106 -11.85 7.57 9.28
N GLU A 107 -12.25 8.29 8.23
CA GLU A 107 -13.52 8.06 7.53
C GLU A 107 -13.51 6.71 6.82
N MET A 108 -12.51 6.46 5.96
CA MET A 108 -12.44 5.23 5.17
C MET A 108 -12.35 3.96 6.01
N VAL A 109 -11.54 3.96 7.09
CA VAL A 109 -11.42 2.78 7.96
C VAL A 109 -12.67 2.64 8.84
N GLY A 110 -13.27 3.75 9.27
CA GLY A 110 -14.51 3.76 10.05
C GLY A 110 -15.73 3.19 9.32
N GLU A 111 -15.71 3.13 7.99
CA GLU A 111 -16.74 2.42 7.20
C GLU A 111 -16.77 0.91 7.51
N PHE A 112 -15.62 0.31 7.85
CA PHE A 112 -15.46 -1.14 8.00
C PHE A 112 -15.23 -1.59 9.45
N VAL A 113 -14.90 -0.68 10.36
CA VAL A 113 -14.46 -0.99 11.73
C VAL A 113 -15.17 -0.11 12.74
N GLU A 114 -15.57 -0.66 13.88
CA GLU A 114 -16.18 0.13 14.96
C GLU A 114 -15.17 0.79 15.90
N GLN A 115 -14.04 0.13 16.16
CA GLN A 115 -13.02 0.60 17.08
C GLN A 115 -11.69 0.78 16.35
N VAL A 116 -11.46 1.99 15.84
CA VAL A 116 -10.23 2.34 15.13
C VAL A 116 -9.42 3.38 15.90
N GLN A 117 -8.13 3.11 16.06
CA GLN A 117 -7.11 4.10 16.38
C GLN A 117 -6.37 4.44 15.10
N THR A 118 -6.24 5.73 14.79
CA THR A 118 -5.49 6.20 13.62
C THR A 118 -4.27 6.98 14.07
N ALA A 119 -3.15 6.81 13.37
CA ALA A 119 -1.99 7.67 13.56
C ALA A 119 -1.27 7.95 12.23
N ALA A 120 -0.90 9.21 12.04
CA ALA A 120 -0.04 9.62 10.95
C ALA A 120 1.41 9.57 11.42
N ILE A 121 2.25 8.79 10.73
CA ILE A 121 3.67 8.68 11.05
C ILE A 121 4.39 9.92 10.53
N PRO A 122 5.06 10.70 11.39
CA PRO A 122 5.67 11.97 11.00
C PRO A 122 6.82 11.73 10.03
N ARG A 123 7.01 12.67 9.08
CA ARG A 123 8.10 12.64 8.09
C ARG A 123 8.18 11.30 7.33
N CYS A 124 7.03 10.77 6.96
CA CYS A 124 6.91 9.48 6.31
C CYS A 124 5.91 9.56 5.15
N GLY A 125 6.22 8.91 4.04
CA GLY A 125 5.33 8.70 2.92
C GLY A 125 4.63 7.34 3.01
N HIS A 126 4.54 6.64 1.88
CA HIS A 126 3.83 5.38 1.76
C HIS A 126 4.60 4.19 2.37
N TRP A 127 5.94 4.23 2.37
CA TRP A 127 6.79 3.09 2.73
C TRP A 127 7.23 3.16 4.20
N ILE A 128 6.25 3.06 5.11
CA ILE A 128 6.48 3.26 6.55
C ILE A 128 7.62 2.40 7.13
N PRO A 129 7.73 1.08 6.83
CA PRO A 129 8.79 0.25 7.38
C PRO A 129 10.19 0.72 6.97
N GLU A 130 10.37 1.19 5.73
CA GLU A 130 11.64 1.69 5.24
C GLU A 130 11.92 3.12 5.69
N GLU A 131 10.91 3.99 5.73
CA GLU A 131 11.08 5.41 6.04
C GLU A 131 11.18 5.72 7.53
N ASN A 132 10.39 5.04 8.37
CA ASN A 132 10.37 5.29 9.81
C ASN A 132 10.05 4.00 10.61
N PRO A 133 10.94 2.99 10.57
CA PRO A 133 10.72 1.72 11.25
C PRO A 133 10.55 1.88 12.77
N LYS A 134 11.25 2.85 13.38
CA LYS A 134 11.18 3.10 14.81
C LYS A 134 9.76 3.52 15.23
N ALA A 135 9.18 4.52 14.56
CA ALA A 135 7.83 4.97 14.87
C ALA A 135 6.80 3.88 14.60
N LEU A 136 6.96 3.09 13.53
CA LEU A 136 6.09 1.94 13.24
C LEU A 136 6.07 0.95 14.41
N ILE A 137 7.26 0.53 14.88
CA ILE A 137 7.39 -0.42 15.99
C ILE A 137 6.79 0.16 17.26
N GLU A 138 7.06 1.43 17.58
CA GLU A 138 6.51 2.09 18.77
C GLU A 138 4.97 2.07 18.79
N HIS A 139 4.32 2.39 17.66
CA HIS A 139 2.86 2.35 17.58
C HIS A 139 2.30 0.93 17.70
N ILE A 140 2.93 -0.07 17.08
CA ILE A 140 2.51 -1.48 17.18
C ILE A 140 2.66 -1.98 18.62
N MET A 141 3.78 -1.67 19.28
CA MET A 141 4.08 -2.07 20.65
C MET A 141 3.07 -1.45 21.62
N GLN A 142 2.82 -0.14 21.52
CA GLN A 142 1.80 0.56 22.32
C GLN A 142 0.40 -0.04 22.11
N PHE A 143 0.01 -0.29 20.86
CA PHE A 143 -1.31 -0.84 20.55
C PHE A 143 -1.50 -2.27 21.06
N THR A 144 -0.45 -3.09 21.02
CA THR A 144 -0.49 -4.48 21.50
C THR A 144 -0.22 -4.62 23.00
N GLY A 145 0.02 -3.50 23.70
CA GLY A 145 0.31 -3.49 25.14
C GLY A 145 1.66 -4.12 25.50
N ARG A 146 2.59 -4.20 24.55
CA ARG A 146 3.97 -4.67 24.77
C ARG A 146 4.85 -3.43 24.84
N SER A 147 5.61 -3.26 25.93
CA SER A 147 6.55 -2.13 26.12
C SER A 147 7.97 -2.62 26.23
#